data_AF-A0A5B7D213-F1
#
_entry.id   AF-A0A5B7D213-F1
#
_cell.length_a   1.000
_cell.length_b   1.000
_cell.length_c   1.000
_cell.angle_alpha   90.00
_cell.angle_beta   90.00
_cell.angle_gamma   90.00
#
_symmetry.space_group_name_H-M   'P 1'
#
loop_
_entity.id
_entity.type
_entity.pdbx_description
1 polymer ?
#
loop_
_entity_poly.entity_id
_entity_poly.type
_entity_poly.pdbx_seq_one_letter_code
_entity_poly.pdbx_strand_id
1 'polypeptide(L)'
;MYWDRGKFTNRTLFAPHAYKTILNTRKFFMEDLARLNSTRDSYVNKPWFRKLKTRWSTNFDDLEKYWLRLKLRQNATGMYARKYERYPTFYKAAELRHGQWSVPEFDCDGFVKKWVIHYTAPFFGWDALRAKLEFKGAIRVTMDLLKLDITQCPNEYFVQNAFKDTHRCDRKTSYCVPIQGRGFDTGGYKCECIQGYEYPFEDPITYFDGQLMEAEYINIVRNKKTRYDFLKCRVAGAATLQSSSIIILALLFFSLILRR
;
A
#
# COMPACT_ATOMS: atom_id res chain seq x y z
N MET A 1 5.24 18.18 9.00
CA MET A 1 4.14 18.36 9.97
C MET A 1 3.69 19.80 9.90
N TYR A 2 2.40 20.09 10.07
CA TYR A 2 1.82 21.42 9.91
C TYR A 2 1.01 21.77 11.15
N TRP A 3 1.45 22.77 11.91
CA TRP A 3 0.80 23.17 13.14
C TRP A 3 -0.28 24.23 12.90
N ASP A 4 -1.32 24.25 13.72
CA ASP A 4 -2.28 25.35 13.70
C ASP A 4 -1.64 26.64 14.25
N ARG A 5 -2.32 27.77 14.07
CA ARG A 5 -1.80 29.09 14.47
C ARG A 5 -1.56 29.18 15.98
N GLY A 6 -0.46 29.82 16.37
CA GLY A 6 -0.19 30.21 17.76
C GLY A 6 0.06 29.04 18.72
N LYS A 7 0.60 27.91 18.22
CA LYS A 7 0.93 26.75 19.07
C LYS A 7 2.32 26.84 19.74
N PHE A 8 3.16 27.77 19.30
CA PHE A 8 4.50 27.97 19.85
C PHE A 8 4.69 29.41 20.30
N THR A 9 5.49 29.59 21.34
CA THR A 9 5.94 30.92 21.77
C THR A 9 6.81 31.54 20.68
N ASN A 10 6.62 32.84 20.41
CA ASN A 10 7.36 33.62 19.40
C ASN A 10 7.22 33.17 17.93
N ARG A 11 6.36 32.20 17.60
CA ARG A 11 6.09 31.81 16.20
C ARG A 11 4.60 31.71 15.94
N THR A 12 4.13 32.42 14.91
CA THR A 12 2.72 32.39 14.50
C THR A 12 2.37 31.06 13.82
N LEU A 13 3.29 30.54 13.00
CA LEU A 13 3.18 29.29 12.27
C LEU A 13 4.48 28.49 12.43
N PHE A 14 4.34 27.17 12.45
CA PHE A 14 5.47 26.26 12.45
C PHE A 14 5.11 25.05 11.60
N ALA A 15 5.93 24.73 10.59
CA ALA A 15 5.68 23.62 9.69
C ALA A 15 7.00 22.94 9.28
N PRO A 16 7.61 22.15 10.18
CA PRO A 16 8.80 21.41 9.83
C PRO A 16 8.50 20.38 8.73
N HIS A 17 9.23 20.50 7.63
CA HIS A 17 9.15 19.63 6.47
C HIS A 17 10.49 18.96 6.28
N ALA A 18 10.48 17.63 6.21
CA ALA A 18 11.66 16.84 5.94
C ALA A 18 11.49 16.14 4.60
N TYR A 19 12.53 16.16 3.77
CA TYR A 19 12.53 15.52 2.46
C TYR A 19 13.85 14.83 2.14
N LYS A 20 13.79 13.94 1.16
CA LYS A 20 14.94 13.23 0.59
C LYS A 20 14.97 13.44 -0.90
N THR A 21 16.16 13.76 -1.43
CA THR A 21 16.41 13.78 -2.87
C THR A 21 16.73 12.36 -3.38
N ILE A 22 17.47 11.57 -2.58
CA ILE A 22 17.90 10.21 -2.91
C ILE A 22 17.35 9.23 -1.86
N LEU A 23 16.63 8.20 -2.31
CA LEU A 23 15.90 7.26 -1.46
C LEU A 23 16.78 6.47 -0.49
N ASN A 24 17.85 5.85 -1.01
CA ASN A 24 18.67 4.88 -0.27
C ASN A 24 19.68 5.53 0.70
N THR A 25 19.60 6.84 0.90
CA THR A 25 20.50 7.56 1.79
C THR A 25 19.85 7.82 3.15
N ARG A 26 20.68 7.84 4.21
CA ARG A 26 20.26 8.28 5.56
C ARG A 26 20.40 9.80 5.75
N LYS A 27 20.57 10.55 4.67
CA LYS A 27 20.63 12.02 4.69
C LYS A 27 19.21 12.55 4.49
N PHE A 28 18.79 13.48 5.34
CA PHE A 28 17.48 14.12 5.29
C PHE A 28 17.70 15.63 5.29
N PHE A 29 17.00 16.33 4.39
CA PHE A 29 16.93 17.78 4.42
C PHE A 29 15.71 18.20 5.23
N MET A 30 15.84 19.27 5.99
CA MET A 30 14.76 19.76 6.85
C MET A 30 14.67 21.28 6.75
N GLU A 31 13.46 21.76 6.48
CA GLU A 31 13.15 23.20 6.39
C GLU A 31 11.80 23.49 7.06
N ASP A 32 11.60 24.71 7.53
CA ASP A 32 10.32 25.19 8.04
C ASP A 32 9.52 25.87 6.92
N LEU A 33 8.46 25.20 6.43
CA LEU A 33 7.57 25.73 5.39
C LEU A 33 6.74 26.93 5.85
N ALA A 34 6.78 27.28 7.13
CA ALA A 34 6.13 28.48 7.64
C ALA A 34 6.88 29.78 7.31
N ARG A 35 8.08 29.71 6.69
CA ARG A 35 8.87 30.87 6.26
C ARG A 35 8.33 31.48 4.96
N LEU A 36 7.11 32.00 5.01
CA LEU A 36 6.45 32.63 3.86
C LEU A 36 6.38 34.15 4.05
N ASN A 37 6.67 34.89 2.97
CA ASN A 37 6.56 36.36 2.96
C ASN A 37 5.09 36.82 2.88
N SER A 38 4.21 35.97 2.32
CA SER A 38 2.80 36.28 2.05
C SER A 38 1.86 35.40 2.86
N THR A 39 0.83 36.01 3.44
CA THR A 39 -0.22 35.31 4.20
C THR A 39 -1.10 34.42 3.32
N ARG A 40 -1.25 34.76 2.04
CA ARG A 40 -2.04 34.00 1.05
C ARG A 40 -1.47 32.60 0.81
N ASP A 41 -0.15 32.45 0.81
CA ASP A 41 0.52 31.19 0.51
C ASP A 41 0.61 30.24 1.71
N SER A 42 0.13 30.68 2.87
CA SER A 42 0.09 29.87 4.08
C SER A 42 -0.66 28.56 3.87
N TYR A 43 -0.06 27.46 4.33
CA TYR A 43 -0.68 26.14 4.33
C TYR A 43 -2.02 26.10 5.09
N VAL A 44 -2.25 27.02 6.04
CA VAL A 44 -3.51 27.12 6.81
C VAL A 44 -4.69 27.46 5.90
N ASN A 45 -4.46 28.19 4.81
CA ASN A 45 -5.50 28.57 3.86
C ASN A 45 -5.79 27.46 2.84
N LYS A 46 -4.92 26.45 2.73
CA LYS A 46 -5.08 25.39 1.73
C LYS A 46 -6.34 24.55 2.03
N PRO A 47 -7.09 24.10 1.00
CA PRO A 47 -8.37 23.41 1.19
C PRO A 47 -8.26 22.16 2.08
N TRP A 48 -7.20 21.38 1.91
CA TRP A 48 -6.98 20.14 2.66
C TRP A 48 -6.83 20.39 4.17
N PHE A 49 -6.15 21.48 4.57
CA PHE A 49 -5.93 21.81 5.99
C PHE A 49 -7.22 22.36 6.61
N ARG A 50 -7.92 23.27 5.89
CA ARG A 50 -9.22 23.80 6.31
C ARG A 50 -10.26 22.69 6.50
N LYS A 51 -10.31 21.72 5.58
CA LYS A 51 -11.22 20.58 5.67
C LYS A 51 -10.96 19.74 6.92
N LEU A 52 -9.70 19.42 7.23
CA LEU A 52 -9.33 18.69 8.45
C LEU A 52 -9.67 19.49 9.72
N LYS A 53 -9.29 20.77 9.75
CA LYS A 53 -9.57 21.65 10.90
C LYS A 53 -11.07 21.78 11.17
N THR A 54 -11.87 21.88 10.11
CA THR A 54 -13.34 21.99 10.24
C THR A 54 -13.93 20.68 10.75
N ARG A 55 -13.53 19.54 10.17
CA ARG A 55 -13.98 18.20 10.57
C ARG A 55 -13.72 17.93 12.06
N TRP A 56 -12.55 18.34 12.56
CA TRP A 56 -12.11 18.06 13.93
C TRP A 56 -12.16 19.29 14.84
N SER A 57 -13.05 20.24 14.55
CA SER A 57 -13.21 21.44 15.39
C SER A 57 -13.97 21.15 16.69
N THR A 58 -14.95 20.23 16.64
CA THR A 58 -15.89 19.96 17.74
C THR A 58 -15.99 18.49 18.13
N ASN A 59 -15.88 17.56 17.17
CA ASN A 59 -16.06 16.12 17.42
C ASN A 59 -14.71 15.40 17.56
N PHE A 60 -14.51 14.71 18.69
CA PHE A 60 -13.30 13.94 19.01
C PHE A 60 -13.61 12.52 19.53
N ASP A 61 -14.85 12.07 19.36
CA ASP A 61 -15.32 10.81 19.96
C ASP A 61 -14.80 9.59 19.20
N ASP A 62 -14.64 9.73 17.89
CA ASP A 62 -14.09 8.70 16.98
C ASP A 62 -12.58 8.45 17.19
N LEU A 63 -11.90 9.27 18.00
CA LEU A 63 -10.47 9.10 18.26
C LEU A 63 -10.20 7.91 19.18
N GLU A 64 -9.24 7.08 18.76
CA GLU A 64 -8.82 5.92 19.52
C GLU A 64 -8.00 6.35 20.75
N LYS A 65 -8.25 5.68 21.88
CA LYS A 65 -7.57 5.90 23.15
C LYS A 65 -6.39 4.95 23.29
N TYR A 66 -5.18 5.51 23.19
CA TYR A 66 -3.95 4.77 23.41
C TYR A 66 -3.48 4.92 24.86
N TRP A 67 -3.32 3.80 25.56
CA TRP A 67 -2.80 3.78 26.92
C TRP A 67 -1.28 3.81 26.91
N LEU A 68 -0.69 4.79 27.58
CA LEU A 68 0.75 4.92 27.70
C LEU A 68 1.25 4.08 28.87
N ARG A 69 2.29 3.29 28.61
CA ARG A 69 3.08 2.62 29.65
C ARG A 69 4.46 3.27 29.69
N LEU A 70 4.52 4.47 30.28
CA LEU A 70 5.76 5.22 30.40
C LEU A 70 6.72 4.51 31.37
N LYS A 71 7.91 4.17 30.86
CA LYS A 71 9.05 3.72 31.65
C LYS A 71 10.08 4.85 31.63
N LEU A 72 10.28 5.49 32.78
CA LEU A 72 11.23 6.59 32.89
C LEU A 72 12.62 6.04 33.21
N ARG A 73 13.61 6.56 32.50
CA ARG A 73 15.02 6.27 32.77
C ARG A 73 15.45 7.01 34.03
N GLN A 74 16.03 6.30 35.00
CA GLN A 74 16.50 6.94 36.23
C GLN A 74 17.87 7.61 36.04
N ASN A 75 18.82 6.92 35.38
CA ASN A 75 20.19 7.38 35.17
C ASN A 75 20.59 7.34 33.69
N ALA A 76 21.62 8.10 33.29
CA ALA A 76 22.14 8.16 31.92
C ALA A 76 22.64 6.83 31.34
N THR A 77 22.84 5.80 32.18
CA THR A 77 23.18 4.42 31.78
C THR A 77 21.96 3.55 31.50
N GLY A 78 20.80 3.86 32.09
CA GLY A 78 19.51 3.22 31.76
C GLY A 78 19.30 1.82 32.33
N MET A 79 20.13 1.42 33.29
CA MET A 79 20.07 0.10 33.93
C MET A 79 18.79 -0.14 34.72
N TYR A 80 18.17 0.93 35.26
CA TYR A 80 16.91 0.84 36.02
C TYR A 80 15.87 1.78 35.43
N ALA A 81 14.74 1.21 35.01
CA ALA A 81 13.59 1.94 34.51
C ALA A 81 12.50 1.97 35.58
N ARG A 82 12.16 3.16 36.07
CA ARG A 82 11.07 3.32 37.04
C ARG A 82 9.75 3.45 36.29
N LYS A 83 8.72 2.75 36.77
CA LYS A 83 7.36 2.89 36.24
C LYS A 83 6.82 4.27 36.61
N TYR A 84 6.23 4.99 35.66
CA TYR A 84 5.56 6.25 35.97
C TYR A 84 4.27 5.95 36.78
N GLU A 85 4.19 6.51 37.98
CA GLU A 85 3.15 6.16 38.97
C GLU A 85 1.79 6.80 38.69
N ARG A 86 1.74 7.92 37.94
CA ARG A 86 0.48 8.49 37.47
C ARG A 86 -0.13 7.58 36.40
N TYR A 87 -0.99 6.68 36.86
CA TYR A 87 -1.83 5.83 36.05
C TYR A 87 -3.30 6.19 36.31
N PRO A 88 -4.12 6.34 35.27
CA PRO A 88 -3.79 6.08 33.87
C PRO A 88 -3.32 7.31 33.09
N THR A 89 -2.25 7.16 32.33
CA THR A 89 -1.88 8.10 31.26
C THR A 89 -2.35 7.53 29.93
N PHE A 90 -3.17 8.28 29.21
CA PHE A 90 -3.61 7.93 27.87
C PHE A 90 -3.61 9.18 26.99
N TYR A 91 -3.53 8.97 25.68
CA TYR A 91 -3.76 10.02 24.70
C TYR A 91 -4.76 9.54 23.66
N LYS A 92 -5.51 10.47 23.09
CA LYS A 92 -6.36 10.22 21.94
C LYS A 92 -5.58 10.54 20.67
N ALA A 93 -5.57 9.63 19.71
CA ALA A 93 -4.91 9.86 18.42
C ALA A 93 -5.76 9.37 17.24
N ALA A 94 -5.42 9.88 16.06
CA ALA A 94 -6.04 9.48 14.82
C ALA A 94 -5.43 8.18 14.30
N GLU A 95 -6.30 7.24 13.91
CA GLU A 95 -5.94 6.07 13.12
C GLU A 95 -5.84 6.38 11.61
N LEU A 96 -5.44 5.38 10.82
CA LEU A 96 -5.36 5.46 9.37
C LEU A 96 -6.73 5.77 8.71
N ARG A 97 -7.85 5.33 9.30
CA ARG A 97 -9.19 5.65 8.78
C ARG A 97 -9.56 7.14 8.87
N HIS A 98 -8.90 7.89 9.75
CA HIS A 98 -9.20 9.32 9.97
C HIS A 98 -8.42 10.24 9.03
N GLY A 99 -7.43 9.72 8.31
CA GLY A 99 -6.72 10.48 7.30
C GLY A 99 -7.50 10.62 6.01
N GLN A 100 -6.96 11.44 5.10
CA GLN A 100 -7.51 11.62 3.76
C GLN A 100 -6.36 11.60 2.75
N TRP A 101 -6.62 10.93 1.62
CA TRP A 101 -5.77 10.97 0.43
C TRP A 101 -6.09 12.22 -0.40
N SER A 102 -5.06 12.84 -0.96
CA SER A 102 -5.22 13.84 -2.01
C SER A 102 -5.46 13.17 -3.36
N VAL A 103 -5.93 13.96 -4.31
CA VAL A 103 -5.81 13.57 -5.72
C VAL A 103 -4.32 13.55 -6.13
N PRO A 104 -3.93 12.73 -7.11
CA PRO A 104 -2.59 12.79 -7.69
C PRO A 104 -2.34 14.17 -8.32
N GLU A 105 -1.18 14.77 -8.02
CA GLU A 105 -0.77 16.06 -8.57
C GLU A 105 0.72 16.03 -8.93
N PHE A 106 1.12 16.84 -9.90
CA PHE A 106 2.53 17.04 -10.20
C PHE A 106 3.05 18.22 -9.37
N ASP A 107 4.06 17.97 -8.53
CA ASP A 107 4.62 19.00 -7.64
C ASP A 107 5.63 19.87 -8.40
N CYS A 108 5.18 21.04 -8.87
CA CYS A 108 6.03 21.98 -9.60
C CYS A 108 6.94 22.81 -8.68
N ASP A 109 6.41 23.21 -7.52
CA ASP A 109 7.03 24.17 -6.60
C ASP A 109 7.82 23.48 -5.47
N GLY A 110 7.61 22.18 -5.28
CA GLY A 110 8.30 21.40 -4.27
C GLY A 110 9.77 21.16 -4.56
N PHE A 111 10.49 20.69 -3.55
CA PHE A 111 11.92 20.41 -3.62
C PHE A 111 12.28 19.29 -4.61
N VAL A 112 11.31 18.45 -4.98
CA VAL A 112 11.51 17.32 -5.90
C VAL A 112 10.33 17.28 -6.88
N LYS A 113 10.60 17.57 -8.16
CA LYS A 113 9.60 17.64 -9.22
C LYS A 113 9.13 16.26 -9.67
N LYS A 114 8.01 15.79 -9.15
CA LYS A 114 7.47 14.45 -9.42
C LYS A 114 5.95 14.41 -9.36
N TRP A 115 5.38 13.37 -9.94
CA TRP A 115 4.00 12.97 -9.65
C TRP A 115 3.92 12.46 -8.23
N VAL A 116 3.07 13.09 -7.43
CA VAL A 116 2.95 12.79 -6.01
C VAL A 116 1.49 12.60 -5.62
N ILE A 117 1.30 11.82 -4.57
CA ILE A 117 0.07 11.74 -3.82
C ILE A 117 0.36 12.02 -2.35
N HIS A 118 -0.60 12.64 -1.67
CA HIS A 118 -0.42 13.05 -0.30
C HIS A 118 -1.41 12.35 0.61
N TYR A 119 -0.90 11.76 1.67
CA TYR A 119 -1.70 11.25 2.76
C TYR A 119 -1.65 12.23 3.92
N THR A 120 -2.81 12.72 4.37
CA THR A 120 -2.91 13.71 5.46
C THR A 120 -3.69 13.16 6.64
N ALA A 121 -3.09 13.21 7.83
CA ALA A 121 -3.70 12.76 9.08
C ALA A 121 -3.68 13.88 10.13
N PRO A 122 -4.77 14.11 10.88
CA PRO A 122 -4.82 15.10 11.94
C PRO A 122 -4.08 14.60 13.20
N PHE A 123 -3.59 15.51 14.02
CA PHE A 123 -3.11 15.19 15.36
C PHE A 123 -3.62 16.19 16.39
N PHE A 124 -3.73 15.71 17.62
CA PHE A 124 -4.42 16.39 18.70
C PHE A 124 -3.50 16.57 19.90
N GLY A 125 -3.87 17.51 20.75
CA GLY A 125 -3.17 17.75 22.01
C GLY A 125 -4.14 18.28 23.04
N TRP A 126 -3.86 17.96 24.30
CA TRP A 126 -4.63 18.48 25.42
C TRP A 126 -4.36 19.97 25.60
N ASP A 127 -5.40 20.77 25.71
CA ASP A 127 -5.31 22.17 26.12
C ASP A 127 -5.60 22.26 27.63
N ALA A 128 -4.56 22.55 28.41
CA ALA A 128 -4.66 22.62 29.87
C ALA A 128 -5.53 23.80 30.34
N LEU A 129 -5.58 24.91 29.58
CA LEU A 129 -6.33 26.10 29.95
C LEU A 129 -7.84 25.89 29.80
N ARG A 130 -8.24 25.17 28.75
CA ARG A 130 -9.66 24.89 28.44
C ARG A 130 -10.09 23.48 28.86
N ALA A 131 -9.20 22.72 29.49
CA ALA A 131 -9.40 21.33 29.90
C ALA A 131 -10.07 20.45 28.83
N LYS A 132 -9.68 20.62 27.57
CA LYS A 132 -10.28 19.89 26.44
C LYS A 132 -9.25 19.45 25.42
N LEU A 133 -9.60 18.44 24.63
CA LEU A 133 -8.81 18.04 23.48
C LEU A 133 -8.94 19.10 22.38
N GLU A 134 -7.81 19.44 21.76
CA GLU A 134 -7.75 20.44 20.72
C GLU A 134 -7.03 19.88 19.48
N PHE A 135 -7.52 20.22 18.29
CA PHE A 135 -6.78 20.07 17.05
C PHE A 135 -5.49 20.90 17.10
N LYS A 136 -4.34 20.24 17.01
CA LYS A 136 -3.03 20.92 17.03
C LYS A 136 -2.45 21.10 15.64
N GLY A 137 -2.83 20.26 14.69
CA GLY A 137 -2.33 20.34 13.33
C GLY A 137 -2.58 19.08 12.53
N ALA A 138 -1.87 18.97 11.40
CA ALA A 138 -1.92 17.82 10.52
C ALA A 138 -0.52 17.37 10.10
N ILE A 139 -0.36 16.06 9.92
CA ILE A 139 0.79 15.44 9.30
C ILE A 139 0.42 15.18 7.85
N ARG A 140 1.26 15.60 6.92
CA ARG A 140 1.12 15.29 5.49
C ARG A 140 2.37 14.55 5.06
N VAL A 141 2.17 13.36 4.51
CA VAL A 141 3.22 12.51 3.94
C VAL A 141 3.01 12.52 2.43
N THR A 142 4.07 12.90 1.71
CA THR A 142 4.08 12.95 0.26
C THR A 142 4.78 11.69 -0.25
N MET A 143 4.12 10.97 -1.15
CA MET A 143 4.62 9.73 -1.74
C MET A 143 4.79 9.92 -3.24
N ASP A 144 5.87 9.34 -3.79
CA ASP A 144 6.14 9.30 -5.22
C ASP A 144 5.15 8.35 -5.88
N LEU A 145 4.25 8.88 -6.72
CA LEU A 145 3.16 8.10 -7.31
C LEU A 145 3.70 6.92 -8.11
N LEU A 146 4.79 7.12 -8.84
CA LEU A 146 5.38 6.12 -9.72
C LEU A 146 5.93 4.89 -8.98
N LYS A 147 6.12 5.00 -7.66
CA LYS A 147 6.59 3.90 -6.81
C LYS A 147 5.48 3.13 -6.11
N LEU A 148 4.24 3.61 -6.22
CA LEU A 148 3.11 2.92 -5.66
C LEU A 148 2.65 1.85 -6.64
N ASP A 149 2.47 0.63 -6.14
CA ASP A 149 1.93 -0.46 -6.93
C ASP A 149 0.44 -0.25 -7.23
N ILE A 150 0.04 -0.56 -8.46
CA ILE A 150 -1.38 -0.66 -8.81
C ILE A 150 -1.84 -2.11 -8.73
N THR A 151 -3.09 -2.32 -8.32
CA THR A 151 -3.68 -3.66 -8.20
C THR A 151 -4.79 -3.85 -9.22
N GLN A 152 -4.54 -4.66 -10.26
CA GLN A 152 -5.47 -4.86 -11.36
C GLN A 152 -6.42 -6.06 -11.18
N CYS A 153 -6.12 -6.93 -10.22
CA CYS A 153 -6.94 -8.10 -9.96
C CYS A 153 -8.33 -7.72 -9.42
N PRO A 154 -9.33 -8.62 -9.57
CA PRO A 154 -10.65 -8.41 -9.00
C PRO A 154 -10.56 -8.28 -7.48
N ASN A 155 -11.41 -7.43 -6.91
CA ASN A 155 -11.56 -7.26 -5.48
C ASN A 155 -13.03 -6.96 -5.16
N GLU A 156 -13.38 -6.97 -3.88
CA GLU A 156 -14.73 -6.72 -3.41
C GLU A 156 -15.26 -5.37 -3.92
N TYR A 157 -16.58 -5.30 -4.13
CA TYR A 157 -17.22 -4.14 -4.73
C TYR A 157 -16.98 -2.84 -3.93
N PHE A 158 -17.02 -2.94 -2.60
CA PHE A 158 -16.87 -1.79 -1.69
C PHE A 158 -15.42 -1.29 -1.53
N VAL A 159 -14.41 -2.08 -1.95
CA VAL A 159 -13.03 -1.63 -1.95
C VAL A 159 -12.82 -0.64 -3.09
N GLN A 160 -12.48 0.59 -2.74
CA GLN A 160 -12.22 1.67 -3.69
C GLN A 160 -10.86 1.45 -4.35
N ASN A 161 -10.87 0.95 -5.58
CA ASN A 161 -9.69 0.81 -6.41
C ASN A 161 -10.11 1.05 -7.86
N ALA A 162 -9.53 2.06 -8.49
CA ALA A 162 -9.83 2.42 -9.88
C ALA A 162 -9.30 1.41 -10.90
N PHE A 163 -8.32 0.59 -10.50
CA PHE A 163 -7.66 -0.37 -11.38
C PHE A 163 -8.21 -1.79 -11.25
N LYS A 164 -9.10 -2.06 -10.30
CA LYS A 164 -9.61 -3.42 -10.07
C LYS A 164 -10.32 -3.97 -11.31
N ASP A 165 -10.20 -5.27 -11.51
CA ASP A 165 -10.80 -6.00 -12.64
C ASP A 165 -10.36 -5.51 -14.04
N THR A 166 -9.17 -4.92 -14.15
CA THR A 166 -8.58 -4.48 -15.44
C THR A 166 -7.50 -5.44 -15.97
N HIS A 167 -7.28 -6.57 -15.29
CA HIS A 167 -6.31 -7.58 -15.70
C HIS A 167 -6.68 -8.25 -17.03
N ARG A 168 -5.70 -8.91 -17.65
CA ARG A 168 -5.81 -9.58 -18.96
C ARG A 168 -5.82 -11.10 -18.90
N CYS A 169 -5.76 -11.69 -17.71
CA CYS A 169 -5.91 -13.14 -17.53
C CYS A 169 -7.20 -13.68 -18.18
N ASP A 170 -7.11 -14.87 -18.77
CA ASP A 170 -8.28 -15.57 -19.29
C ASP A 170 -9.18 -16.05 -18.14
N ARG A 171 -10.36 -15.46 -18.03
CA ARG A 171 -11.32 -15.72 -16.95
C ARG A 171 -11.88 -17.15 -16.94
N LYS A 172 -11.76 -17.89 -18.05
CA LYS A 172 -12.26 -19.27 -18.14
C LYS A 172 -11.27 -20.29 -17.58
N THR A 173 -9.98 -20.02 -17.71
CA THR A 173 -8.92 -21.01 -17.43
C THR A 173 -7.93 -20.57 -16.35
N SER A 174 -7.98 -19.29 -15.94
CA SER A 174 -7.05 -18.69 -14.98
C SER A 174 -7.73 -17.65 -14.09
N TYR A 175 -7.06 -17.31 -12.99
CA TYR A 175 -7.45 -16.25 -12.06
C TYR A 175 -6.25 -15.32 -11.77
N CYS A 176 -6.54 -14.08 -11.41
CA CYS A 176 -5.54 -13.03 -11.20
C CYS A 176 -5.03 -13.01 -9.76
N VAL A 177 -3.71 -12.97 -9.58
CA VAL A 177 -3.06 -12.77 -8.28
C VAL A 177 -2.13 -11.56 -8.34
N PRO A 178 -2.26 -10.57 -7.45
CA PRO A 178 -1.45 -9.34 -7.49
C PRO A 178 0.01 -9.62 -7.10
N ILE A 179 0.94 -8.93 -7.76
CA ILE A 179 2.37 -8.94 -7.45
C ILE A 179 2.79 -7.53 -7.03
N GLN A 180 3.40 -7.41 -5.86
CA GLN A 180 3.92 -6.15 -5.33
C GLN A 180 5.33 -5.86 -5.86
N GLY A 181 5.73 -4.59 -5.85
CA GLY A 181 7.07 -4.15 -6.26
C GLY A 181 7.23 -3.92 -7.76
N ARG A 182 6.14 -3.77 -8.53
CA ARG A 182 6.18 -3.46 -9.97
C ARG A 182 5.97 -1.97 -10.27
N GLY A 183 5.73 -1.17 -9.24
CA GLY A 183 5.51 0.27 -9.35
C GLY A 183 4.18 0.62 -10.01
N PHE A 184 4.08 1.86 -10.48
CA PHE A 184 2.88 2.39 -11.09
C PHE A 184 2.81 2.04 -12.58
N ASP A 185 2.76 0.75 -12.89
CA ASP A 185 2.63 0.25 -14.25
C ASP A 185 1.66 -0.94 -14.30
N THR A 186 1.09 -1.15 -15.49
CA THR A 186 0.23 -2.29 -15.77
C THR A 186 1.02 -3.60 -15.80
N GLY A 187 0.34 -4.71 -15.55
CA GLY A 187 0.96 -6.02 -15.44
C GLY A 187 1.46 -6.34 -14.03
N GLY A 188 0.99 -5.60 -13.01
CA GLY A 188 1.24 -5.82 -11.58
C GLY A 188 0.65 -7.11 -10.99
N TYR A 189 0.57 -8.20 -11.77
CA TYR A 189 -0.13 -9.43 -11.41
C TYR A 189 0.44 -10.65 -12.14
N LYS A 190 0.02 -11.83 -11.73
CA LYS A 190 0.17 -13.09 -12.46
C LYS A 190 -1.18 -13.75 -12.70
N CYS A 191 -1.29 -14.49 -13.79
CA CYS A 191 -2.44 -15.31 -14.11
C CYS A 191 -2.13 -16.76 -13.74
N GLU A 192 -2.69 -17.23 -12.64
CA GLU A 192 -2.55 -18.61 -12.19
C GLU A 192 -3.68 -19.45 -12.75
N CYS A 193 -3.38 -20.68 -13.17
CA CYS A 193 -4.39 -21.58 -13.71
C CYS A 193 -5.37 -22.04 -12.62
N ILE A 194 -6.67 -22.09 -12.95
CA ILE A 194 -7.67 -22.67 -12.06
C ILE A 194 -7.50 -24.19 -12.00
N GLN A 195 -8.10 -24.82 -10.99
CA GLN A 195 -8.09 -26.28 -10.87
C GLN A 195 -8.65 -26.96 -12.13
N GLY A 196 -7.96 -28.00 -12.60
CA GLY A 196 -8.29 -28.71 -13.84
C GLY A 196 -7.64 -28.12 -15.10
N TYR A 197 -6.91 -27.01 -14.95
CA TYR A 197 -6.08 -26.42 -15.99
C TYR A 197 -4.62 -26.36 -15.53
N GLU A 198 -3.70 -26.41 -16.49
CA GLU A 198 -2.26 -26.35 -16.25
C GLU A 198 -1.58 -25.36 -17.18
N TYR A 199 -0.43 -24.85 -16.73
CA TYR A 199 0.44 -24.02 -17.54
C TYR A 199 1.03 -24.88 -18.68
N PRO A 200 0.87 -24.48 -19.95
CA PRO A 200 1.15 -25.36 -21.09
C PRO A 200 2.64 -25.50 -21.45
N PHE A 201 3.51 -24.63 -20.92
CA PHE A 201 4.93 -24.60 -21.27
C PHE A 201 5.81 -25.23 -20.18
N GLU A 202 6.93 -25.82 -20.57
CA GLU A 202 7.89 -26.48 -19.67
C GLU A 202 8.88 -25.47 -19.07
N ASP A 203 8.36 -24.47 -18.38
CA ASP A 203 9.16 -23.45 -17.69
C ASP A 203 9.23 -23.75 -16.19
N PRO A 204 10.21 -23.19 -15.45
CA PRO A 204 10.24 -23.26 -13.98
C PRO A 204 9.09 -22.49 -13.30
N ILE A 205 8.28 -21.74 -14.08
CA ILE A 205 7.11 -21.00 -13.61
C ILE A 205 5.82 -21.71 -14.01
N THR A 206 4.75 -21.49 -13.25
CA THR A 206 3.45 -22.15 -13.44
C THR A 206 2.32 -21.16 -13.73
N TYR A 207 2.65 -19.94 -14.15
CA TYR A 207 1.71 -18.84 -14.34
C TYR A 207 2.14 -17.95 -15.49
N PHE A 208 1.19 -17.21 -16.07
CA PHE A 208 1.51 -16.15 -17.04
C PHE A 208 1.80 -14.84 -16.32
N ASP A 209 2.92 -14.22 -16.67
CA ASP A 209 3.28 -12.91 -16.13
C ASP A 209 2.36 -11.82 -16.69
N GLY A 210 1.76 -11.01 -15.82
CA GLY A 210 0.88 -9.92 -16.21
C GLY A 210 1.55 -8.89 -17.13
N GLN A 211 2.85 -8.61 -17.00
CA GLN A 211 3.54 -7.68 -17.91
C GLN A 211 3.60 -8.24 -19.34
N LEU A 212 3.80 -9.55 -19.49
CA LEU A 212 3.73 -10.22 -20.79
C LEU A 212 2.31 -10.18 -21.36
N MET A 213 1.31 -10.44 -20.51
CA MET A 213 -0.10 -10.36 -20.91
C MET A 213 -0.48 -8.98 -21.44
N GLU A 214 -0.12 -7.91 -20.71
CA GLU A 214 -0.41 -6.53 -21.13
C GLU A 214 0.37 -6.16 -22.39
N ALA A 215 1.64 -6.56 -22.51
CA ALA A 215 2.44 -6.29 -23.72
C ALA A 215 1.83 -6.93 -24.98
N GLU A 216 1.43 -8.20 -24.89
CA GLU A 216 0.75 -8.90 -25.99
C GLU A 216 -0.65 -8.32 -26.27
N TYR A 217 -1.38 -7.89 -25.25
CA TYR A 217 -2.64 -7.19 -25.41
C TYR A 217 -2.48 -5.84 -26.14
N ILE A 218 -1.46 -5.06 -25.79
CA ILE A 218 -1.13 -3.81 -26.48
C ILE A 218 -0.83 -4.07 -27.96
N ASN A 219 -0.18 -5.19 -28.29
CA ASN A 219 0.06 -5.56 -29.68
C ASN A 219 -1.26 -5.86 -30.43
N ILE A 220 -2.27 -6.45 -29.77
CA ILE A 220 -3.62 -6.63 -30.34
C ILE A 220 -4.21 -5.27 -30.66
N VAL A 221 -4.22 -4.37 -29.67
CA VAL A 221 -4.80 -3.01 -29.82
C VAL A 221 -4.12 -2.23 -30.95
N ARG A 222 -2.82 -2.46 -31.18
CA ARG A 222 -2.03 -1.84 -32.25
C ARG A 222 -2.08 -2.59 -33.59
N ASN A 223 -2.93 -3.62 -33.73
CA ASN A 223 -3.00 -4.47 -34.93
C ASN A 223 -1.64 -5.06 -35.36
N LYS A 224 -0.79 -5.43 -34.40
CA LYS A 224 0.47 -6.13 -34.63
C LYS A 224 0.28 -7.63 -34.45
N LYS A 225 1.19 -8.44 -34.99
CA LYS A 225 1.21 -9.89 -34.75
C LYS A 225 1.42 -10.16 -33.25
N THR A 226 0.62 -11.03 -32.65
CA THR A 226 0.66 -11.34 -31.21
C THR A 226 0.60 -12.83 -30.96
N ARG A 227 1.01 -13.24 -29.76
CA ARG A 227 0.86 -14.61 -29.24
C ARG A 227 -0.19 -14.70 -28.13
N TYR A 228 -0.99 -13.66 -27.96
CA TYR A 228 -1.93 -13.51 -26.85
C TYR A 228 -2.89 -14.71 -26.72
N ASP A 229 -3.35 -15.29 -27.83
CA ASP A 229 -4.27 -16.44 -27.83
C ASP A 229 -3.69 -17.72 -27.21
N PHE A 230 -2.35 -17.82 -27.13
CA PHE A 230 -1.63 -18.91 -26.49
C PHE A 230 -1.39 -18.65 -24.99
N LEU A 231 -1.62 -17.43 -24.50
CA LEU A 231 -1.44 -17.05 -23.10
C LEU A 231 -2.67 -17.41 -22.25
N LYS A 232 -3.07 -18.67 -22.33
CA LYS A 232 -4.18 -19.26 -21.55
C LYS A 232 -3.78 -20.64 -21.08
N CYS A 233 -4.36 -21.07 -19.97
CA CYS A 233 -4.07 -22.40 -19.45
C CYS A 233 -4.73 -23.46 -20.32
N ARG A 234 -4.08 -24.62 -20.47
CA ARG A 234 -4.66 -25.78 -21.15
C ARG A 234 -5.35 -26.68 -20.13
N VAL A 235 -6.29 -27.51 -20.57
CA VAL A 235 -6.88 -28.52 -19.69
C VAL A 235 -5.75 -29.42 -19.19
N ALA A 236 -5.68 -29.64 -17.88
CA ALA A 236 -4.66 -30.46 -17.26
C ALA A 236 -4.72 -31.85 -17.90
N GLY A 237 -3.57 -32.31 -18.42
CA GLY A 237 -3.46 -33.68 -18.86
C GLY A 237 -3.66 -34.56 -17.63
N ALA A 238 -4.78 -35.29 -17.56
CA ALA A 238 -4.81 -36.45 -16.68
C ALA A 238 -3.57 -37.27 -17.04
N ALA A 239 -2.74 -37.63 -16.05
CA ALA A 239 -1.75 -38.66 -16.26
C ALA A 239 -2.52 -39.86 -16.79
N THR A 240 -2.52 -40.06 -18.10
CA THR A 240 -3.12 -41.23 -18.70
C THR A 240 -2.36 -42.35 -18.04
N LEU A 241 -3.04 -43.15 -17.21
CA LEU A 241 -2.51 -44.42 -16.75
C LEU A 241 -2.23 -45.20 -18.03
N GLN A 242 -1.00 -45.10 -18.54
CA GLN A 242 -0.51 -45.95 -19.59
C GLN A 242 -0.31 -47.30 -18.92
N SER A 243 -1.42 -48.03 -18.77
CA SER A 243 -1.40 -49.40 -18.32
C SER A 243 -0.80 -50.22 -19.46
N SER A 244 0.49 -50.53 -19.35
CA SER A 244 1.11 -51.49 -20.25
C SER A 244 0.46 -52.85 -20.02
N SER A 245 -0.29 -53.33 -21.00
CA SER A 245 -0.97 -54.63 -20.98
C SER A 245 0.02 -55.78 -20.72
N ILE A 246 1.28 -55.61 -21.12
CA ILE A 246 2.38 -56.55 -20.88
C ILE A 246 2.69 -56.67 -19.38
N ILE A 247 2.74 -55.56 -18.65
CA ILE A 247 3.04 -55.56 -17.21
C ILE A 247 1.90 -56.22 -16.42
N ILE A 248 0.65 -55.95 -16.82
CA ILE A 248 -0.52 -56.58 -16.19
C ILE A 248 -0.51 -58.10 -16.42
N LEU A 249 -0.26 -58.54 -17.66
CA LEU A 249 -0.17 -59.98 -17.99
C LEU A 249 1.00 -60.66 -17.26
N ALA A 250 2.16 -59.99 -17.17
CA ALA A 250 3.31 -60.52 -16.45
C ALA A 250 3.03 -60.69 -14.95
N LEU A 251 2.38 -59.71 -14.31
CA LEU A 251 1.99 -59.79 -12.90
C LEU A 251 0.94 -60.89 -12.65
N LEU A 252 -0.04 -61.03 -13.55
CA LEU A 252 -1.01 -62.11 -13.48
C LEU A 252 -0.35 -63.49 -13.63
N PHE A 253 0.57 -63.63 -14.58
CA PHE A 253 1.31 -64.87 -14.78
C PHE A 253 2.20 -65.21 -13.59
N PHE A 254 2.90 -64.22 -13.02
CA PHE A 254 3.68 -64.39 -11.79
C PHE A 254 2.80 -64.81 -10.61
N SER A 255 1.61 -64.20 -10.46
CA SER A 255 0.68 -64.55 -9.39
C SER A 255 0.11 -65.97 -9.52
N LEU A 256 -0.06 -66.46 -10.76
CA LEU A 256 -0.50 -67.83 -11.04
C LEU A 256 0.60 -68.87 -10.77
N ILE A 257 1.86 -68.52 -11.02
CA ILE A 257 3.01 -69.36 -10.69
C ILE A 257 3.21 -69.43 -9.17
N LEU A 258 3.10 -68.31 -8.44
CA LEU A 258 3.23 -68.29 -6.98
C LEU A 258 2.09 -68.97 -6.22
N ARG A 259 0.93 -69.20 -6.86
CA ARG A 259 -0.21 -69.90 -6.27
C ARG A 259 -0.16 -71.43 -6.45
N ARG A 260 0.82 -71.94 -7.19
CA ARG A 260 1.02 -73.36 -7.49
C ARG A 260 2.18 -73.90 -6.68
#